data_AF-A0A7V4T494-F1
#
_entry.id   AF-A0A7V4T494-F1
#
_cell.length_a   1.000
_cell.length_b   1.000
_cell.length_c   1.000
_cell.angle_alpha   90.00
_cell.angle_beta   90.00
_cell.angle_gamma   90.00
#
_symmetry.space_group_name_H-M   'P 1'
#
loop_
_entity.id
_entity.type
_entity.pdbx_description
1 polymer ?
#
loop_
_entity_poly.entity_id
_entity_poly.type
_entity_poly.pdbx_seq_one_letter_code
_entity_poly.pdbx_strand_id
1 'polypeptide(L)'
;MPDTYKRHLLVTLLIAALMLPIVSSTAIQAYEGIETYYIRYDVKSSRNKITGDDLLMIPAKNDFRAENFSQISTTGVISAAQGKSKKSIEKQIRDNALKSILVKNGLKSVKTKDYDTVISYEGVIITPLNILKNNYNEEQNNFIYEVQVEFTPIAFPDQWETLNMKHKIKEIFYNFFQLFK
;
A
#
# COMPACT_ATOMS: atom_id res chain seq x y z
N MET A 1 -61.99 24.12 -1.72
CA MET A 1 -60.71 24.73 -2.15
C MET A 1 -60.77 24.96 -3.65
N PRO A 2 -60.44 26.15 -4.17
CA PRO A 2 -60.50 26.44 -5.61
C PRO A 2 -59.55 25.52 -6.39
N ASP A 3 -60.00 24.95 -7.51
CA ASP A 3 -59.23 23.97 -8.30
C ASP A 3 -57.89 24.52 -8.84
N THR A 4 -57.77 25.84 -8.93
CA THR A 4 -56.53 26.54 -9.28
C THR A 4 -55.41 26.30 -8.25
N TYR A 5 -55.74 26.19 -6.96
CA TYR A 5 -54.76 25.93 -5.91
C TYR A 5 -54.17 24.51 -5.97
N LYS A 6 -54.99 23.51 -6.32
CA LYS A 6 -54.52 22.14 -6.48
C LYS A 6 -53.53 22.00 -7.62
N ARG A 7 -53.75 22.74 -8.71
CA ARG A 7 -52.89 22.72 -9.89
C ARG A 7 -51.54 23.37 -9.63
N HIS A 8 -51.51 24.50 -8.94
CA HIS A 8 -50.25 25.14 -8.54
C HIS A 8 -49.48 24.31 -7.51
N LEU A 9 -50.19 23.67 -6.57
CA LEU A 9 -49.57 22.80 -5.56
C LEU A 9 -48.97 21.52 -6.17
N LEU A 10 -49.61 20.95 -7.20
CA LEU A 10 -49.07 19.83 -7.96
C LEU A 10 -47.83 20.22 -8.78
N VAL A 11 -47.83 21.40 -9.39
CA VAL A 11 -46.68 21.90 -10.17
C VAL A 11 -45.49 22.22 -9.27
N THR A 12 -45.71 22.83 -8.10
CA THR A 12 -44.62 23.08 -7.15
C THR A 12 -44.05 21.80 -6.55
N LEU A 13 -44.89 20.78 -6.29
CA LEU A 13 -44.42 19.45 -5.86
C LEU A 13 -43.58 18.76 -6.93
N LEU A 14 -43.92 18.90 -8.22
CA LEU A 14 -43.18 18.30 -9.32
C LEU A 14 -41.79 18.95 -9.52
N ILE A 15 -41.70 20.28 -9.35
CA ILE A 15 -40.43 21.02 -9.45
C ILE A 15 -39.54 20.73 -8.23
N ALA A 16 -40.12 20.58 -7.04
CA ALA A 16 -39.37 20.19 -5.84
C ALA A 16 -38.82 18.75 -5.93
N ALA A 17 -39.54 17.83 -6.56
CA ALA A 17 -39.07 16.46 -6.79
C ALA A 17 -37.94 16.36 -7.83
N LEU A 18 -37.90 17.28 -8.80
CA LEU A 18 -36.83 17.33 -9.82
C LEU A 18 -35.53 17.99 -9.33
N MET A 19 -35.58 18.71 -8.21
CA MET A 19 -34.44 19.37 -7.58
C MET A 19 -33.89 18.59 -6.38
N LEU A 20 -34.14 17.27 -6.31
CA LEU A 20 -33.38 16.41 -5.42
C LEU A 20 -31.97 16.29 -5.99
N PRO A 21 -30.92 16.81 -5.31
CA PRO A 21 -29.57 16.49 -5.71
C PRO A 21 -29.43 14.97 -5.64
N ILE A 22 -29.02 14.36 -6.74
CA ILE A 22 -28.46 13.02 -6.74
C ILE A 22 -27.17 13.17 -5.94
N VAL A 23 -27.28 13.13 -4.61
CA VAL A 23 -26.13 13.03 -3.73
C VAL A 23 -25.64 11.61 -3.96
N SER A 24 -24.72 11.46 -4.91
CA SER A 24 -23.94 10.26 -5.08
C SER A 24 -23.37 9.94 -3.71
N SER A 25 -23.89 8.89 -3.08
CA SER A 25 -23.33 8.32 -1.88
C SER A 25 -21.96 7.76 -2.24
N THR A 26 -20.95 8.63 -2.28
CA THR A 26 -19.58 8.19 -2.05
C THR A 26 -19.61 7.55 -0.67
N ALA A 27 -19.56 6.23 -0.63
CA ALA A 27 -19.25 5.50 0.58
C ALA A 27 -17.87 6.00 1.03
N ILE A 28 -17.87 7.03 1.87
CA ILE A 28 -16.70 7.45 2.62
C ILE A 28 -16.49 6.31 3.61
N GLN A 29 -15.70 5.32 3.20
CA GLN A 29 -15.20 4.31 4.11
C GLN A 29 -14.46 5.06 5.22
N ALA A 30 -14.83 4.76 6.47
CA ALA A 30 -14.24 5.33 7.66
C ALA A 30 -12.71 5.23 7.57
N TYR A 31 -12.07 6.40 7.56
CA TYR A 31 -10.64 6.57 7.40
C TYR A 31 -9.98 6.32 8.76
N GLU A 32 -9.57 5.07 9.01
CA GLU A 32 -8.75 4.74 10.17
C GLU A 32 -7.28 4.94 9.80
N GLY A 33 -6.68 5.91 10.49
CA GLY A 33 -5.39 6.50 10.15
C GLY A 33 -4.23 5.50 9.97
N ILE A 34 -3.32 5.93 9.10
CA ILE A 34 -2.10 5.28 8.57
C ILE A 34 -2.36 4.50 7.27
N GLU A 35 -2.30 5.22 6.15
CA GLU A 35 -2.28 4.64 4.81
C GLU A 35 -0.88 4.19 4.38
N THR A 36 0.17 4.63 5.07
CA THR A 36 1.55 4.40 4.65
C THR A 36 2.17 3.25 5.45
N TYR A 37 2.79 2.30 4.76
CA TYR A 37 3.42 1.14 5.39
C TYR A 37 4.83 0.93 4.87
N TYR A 38 5.75 0.70 5.81
CA TYR A 38 7.04 0.11 5.50
C TYR A 38 6.83 -1.38 5.25
N ILE A 39 7.41 -1.88 4.17
CA ILE A 39 7.36 -3.30 3.81
C ILE A 39 8.77 -3.82 3.53
N ARG A 40 9.04 -5.05 4.02
CA ARG A 40 10.30 -5.75 3.79
C ARG A 40 10.05 -7.19 3.42
N TYR A 41 10.67 -7.65 2.35
CA TYR A 41 10.67 -9.05 1.94
C TYR A 41 12.07 -9.64 2.12
N ASP A 42 12.20 -10.60 3.04
CA ASP A 42 13.45 -11.27 3.37
C ASP A 42 13.46 -12.67 2.75
N VAL A 43 14.46 -12.96 1.91
CA VAL A 43 14.71 -14.30 1.36
C VAL A 43 15.94 -14.88 2.06
N LYS A 44 15.74 -15.98 2.79
CA LYS A 44 16.78 -16.67 3.54
C LYS A 44 17.29 -17.85 2.74
N SER A 45 18.60 -17.98 2.67
CA SER A 45 19.27 -19.12 2.06
C SER A 45 20.39 -19.63 2.94
N SER A 46 20.58 -20.94 2.94
CA SER A 46 21.68 -21.62 3.62
C SER A 46 22.27 -22.65 2.68
N ARG A 47 23.60 -22.71 2.57
CA ARG A 47 24.30 -23.67 1.69
C ARG A 47 23.73 -23.70 0.26
N ASN A 48 23.51 -22.52 -0.31
CA ASN A 48 22.95 -22.31 -1.65
C ASN A 48 21.52 -22.84 -1.88
N LYS A 49 20.74 -23.04 -0.82
CA LYS A 49 19.32 -23.40 -0.91
C LYS A 49 18.47 -22.37 -0.18
N ILE A 50 17.36 -21.96 -0.78
CA ILE A 50 16.37 -21.12 -0.10
C ILE A 50 15.74 -21.94 1.01
N THR A 51 15.82 -21.45 2.25
CA THR A 51 15.30 -22.11 3.44
C THR A 51 13.97 -21.53 3.91
N GLY A 52 13.66 -20.30 3.49
CA GLY A 52 12.39 -19.65 3.76
C GLY A 52 12.38 -18.21 3.29
N ASP A 53 11.19 -17.62 3.35
CA ASP A 53 11.01 -16.20 3.13
C ASP A 53 10.04 -15.62 4.16
N ASP A 54 10.05 -14.30 4.30
CA ASP A 54 9.15 -13.57 5.20
C ASP A 54 8.81 -12.20 4.61
N LEU A 55 7.53 -11.82 4.67
CA LEU A 55 7.06 -10.50 4.26
C LEU A 55 6.56 -9.75 5.50
N LEU A 56 7.31 -8.74 5.88
CA LEU A 56 7.00 -7.83 6.98
C LEU A 56 6.27 -6.60 6.45
N MET A 57 5.23 -6.17 7.15
CA MET A 57 4.50 -4.94 6.89
C MET A 57 4.25 -4.22 8.20
N ILE A 58 4.79 -3.00 8.35
CA ILE A 58 4.72 -2.20 9.57
C ILE A 58 4.15 -0.83 9.21
N PRO A 59 3.19 -0.29 10.00
CA PRO A 59 2.70 1.06 9.83
C PRO A 59 3.86 2.07 9.86
N ALA A 60 3.97 2.87 8.81
CA ALA A 60 4.96 3.93 8.67
C ALA A 60 4.33 5.25 9.15
N LYS A 61 4.77 5.78 10.30
CA LYS A 61 4.45 7.16 10.73
C LYS A 61 5.04 8.17 9.74
N ASN A 62 4.38 9.29 9.45
CA ASN A 62 4.74 10.31 8.43
C ASN A 62 6.20 10.84 8.36
N ASP A 63 7.14 10.38 9.19
CA ASP A 63 8.55 10.79 9.20
C ASP A 63 9.41 10.12 8.11
N PHE A 64 8.81 9.35 7.20
CA PHE A 64 9.55 8.74 6.09
C PHE A 64 9.88 9.81 5.05
N ARG A 65 11.17 10.07 4.81
CA ARG A 65 11.64 10.76 3.59
C ARG A 65 11.48 9.81 2.39
N ALA A 66 10.22 9.52 2.09
CA ALA A 66 9.78 8.83 0.90
C ALA A 66 9.85 9.82 -0.26
N GLU A 67 11.03 9.97 -0.84
CA GLU A 67 11.20 10.81 -2.03
C GLU A 67 10.47 10.13 -3.20
N ASN A 68 9.48 10.83 -3.76
CA ASN A 68 8.72 10.51 -4.96
C ASN A 68 8.07 9.10 -4.99
N PHE A 69 6.87 9.00 -4.42
CA PHE A 69 6.00 7.86 -4.71
C PHE A 69 5.73 7.76 -6.21
N SER A 70 5.78 6.54 -6.71
CA SER A 70 5.44 6.20 -8.09
C SER A 70 4.37 5.12 -8.08
N GLN A 71 3.46 5.20 -9.04
CA GLN A 71 2.44 4.17 -9.20
C GLN A 71 3.06 2.97 -9.93
N ILE A 72 3.16 1.85 -9.23
CA ILE A 72 3.74 0.61 -9.76
C ILE A 72 2.61 -0.41 -9.97
N SER A 73 2.61 -1.02 -11.14
CA SER A 73 1.73 -2.15 -11.46
C SER A 73 2.54 -3.45 -11.56
N THR A 74 1.96 -4.56 -11.08
CA THR A 74 2.51 -5.90 -11.26
C THR A 74 1.41 -6.86 -11.68
N THR A 75 1.76 -7.79 -12.55
CA THR A 75 0.91 -8.90 -12.97
C THR A 75 1.46 -10.20 -12.43
N GLY A 76 0.59 -11.16 -12.16
CA GLY A 76 1.02 -12.49 -11.76
C GLY A 76 -0.08 -13.54 -11.89
N VAL A 77 0.28 -14.76 -11.52
CA VAL A 77 -0.61 -15.93 -11.61
C VAL A 77 -0.58 -16.66 -10.26
N ILE A 78 -1.75 -17.10 -9.79
CA ILE A 78 -1.86 -18.01 -8.63
C ILE A 78 -2.70 -19.23 -8.97
N SER A 79 -2.32 -20.40 -8.47
CA SER A 79 -3.11 -21.62 -8.68
C SER A 79 -4.45 -21.55 -7.95
N ALA A 80 -5.51 -21.92 -8.65
CA ALA A 80 -6.84 -22.08 -8.08
C ALA A 80 -6.90 -23.44 -7.37
N ALA A 81 -6.53 -23.45 -6.09
CA ALA A 81 -6.76 -24.64 -5.27
C ALA A 81 -8.26 -24.75 -4.95
N GLN A 82 -8.81 -25.96 -5.06
CA GLN A 82 -10.20 -26.23 -4.74
C GLN A 82 -10.54 -25.80 -3.30
N GLY A 83 -11.68 -25.12 -3.13
CA GLY A 83 -12.17 -24.70 -1.81
C GLY A 83 -11.56 -23.42 -1.23
N LYS A 84 -10.67 -22.71 -1.94
CA LYS A 84 -10.19 -21.40 -1.47
C LYS A 84 -11.31 -20.36 -1.53
N SER A 85 -11.51 -19.65 -0.41
CA SER A 85 -12.42 -18.51 -0.37
C SER A 85 -11.87 -17.33 -1.17
N LYS A 86 -12.76 -16.47 -1.68
CA LYS A 86 -12.39 -15.21 -2.36
C LYS A 86 -11.39 -14.39 -1.54
N LYS A 87 -11.60 -14.29 -0.22
CA LYS A 87 -10.70 -13.59 0.71
C LYS A 87 -9.30 -14.22 0.77
N SER A 88 -9.20 -15.55 0.71
CA SER A 88 -7.91 -16.24 0.67
C SER A 88 -7.16 -15.98 -0.64
N ILE A 89 -7.88 -15.96 -1.76
CA ILE A 89 -7.34 -15.62 -3.09
C ILE A 89 -6.82 -14.18 -3.09
N GLU A 90 -7.62 -13.22 -2.65
CA GLU A 90 -7.20 -11.81 -2.57
C GLU A 90 -6.00 -11.60 -1.65
N LYS A 91 -5.95 -12.28 -0.49
CA LYS A 91 -4.78 -12.26 0.40
C LYS A 91 -3.53 -12.76 -0.31
N GLN A 92 -3.64 -13.86 -1.05
CA GLN A 92 -2.52 -14.44 -1.79
C GLN A 92 -2.06 -13.54 -2.95
N ILE A 93 -3.01 -12.90 -3.66
CA ILE A 93 -2.72 -11.90 -4.69
C ILE A 93 -1.93 -10.74 -4.11
N ARG A 94 -2.37 -10.18 -2.97
CA ARG A 94 -1.68 -9.06 -2.30
C ARG A 94 -0.27 -9.45 -1.84
N ASP A 95 -0.11 -10.60 -1.20
CA ASP A 95 1.20 -11.11 -0.76
C ASP A 95 2.18 -11.23 -1.95
N ASN A 96 1.76 -11.91 -3.01
CA ASN A 96 2.59 -12.11 -4.20
C ASN A 96 2.89 -10.81 -4.94
N ALA A 97 1.92 -9.88 -4.99
CA ALA A 97 2.11 -8.58 -5.62
C ALA A 97 3.16 -7.76 -4.87
N LEU A 98 3.06 -7.67 -3.53
CA LEU A 98 4.04 -6.95 -2.71
C LEU A 98 5.45 -7.52 -2.84
N LYS A 99 5.59 -8.85 -2.76
CA LYS A 99 6.87 -9.53 -3.00
C LYS A 99 7.44 -9.19 -4.38
N SER A 100 6.62 -9.23 -5.42
CA SER A 100 7.04 -8.92 -6.79
C SER A 100 7.46 -7.46 -6.95
N ILE A 101 6.73 -6.52 -6.34
CA ILE A 101 7.05 -5.09 -6.36
C ILE A 101 8.38 -4.84 -5.64
N LEU A 102 8.57 -5.43 -4.46
CA LEU A 102 9.80 -5.31 -3.69
C LEU A 102 11.02 -5.89 -4.41
N VAL A 103 10.91 -7.08 -5.01
CA VAL A 103 12.01 -7.69 -5.75
C VAL A 103 12.43 -6.84 -6.96
N LYS A 104 11.48 -6.20 -7.64
CA LYS A 104 11.73 -5.41 -8.86
C LYS A 104 12.16 -3.97 -8.58
N ASN A 105 11.56 -3.32 -7.59
CA ASN A 105 11.66 -1.88 -7.38
C ASN A 105 12.21 -1.50 -6.00
N GLY A 106 12.25 -2.45 -5.06
CA GLY A 106 12.70 -2.19 -3.70
C GLY A 106 14.21 -2.06 -3.58
N LEU A 107 14.64 -1.42 -2.50
CA LEU A 107 16.05 -1.36 -2.16
C LEU A 107 16.51 -2.75 -1.72
N LYS A 108 17.53 -3.26 -2.40
CA LYS A 108 18.11 -4.57 -2.11
C LYS A 108 19.28 -4.42 -1.14
N SER A 109 19.28 -5.19 -0.06
CA SER A 109 20.44 -5.41 0.79
C SER A 109 20.74 -6.90 0.96
N VAL A 110 22.00 -7.23 1.20
CA VAL A 110 22.47 -8.61 1.36
C VAL A 110 23.31 -8.70 2.62
N LYS A 111 22.97 -9.63 3.50
CA LYS A 111 23.73 -9.97 4.70
C LYS A 111 24.11 -11.44 4.64
N THR A 112 25.40 -11.72 4.77
CA THR A 112 25.93 -13.09 4.75
C THR A 112 26.74 -13.35 6.01
N LYS A 113 26.49 -14.49 6.67
CA LYS A 113 27.25 -14.98 7.83
C LYS A 113 27.27 -16.50 7.81
N ASP A 114 28.44 -17.12 7.97
CA ASP A 114 28.61 -18.56 8.18
C ASP A 114 27.77 -19.45 7.21
N TYR A 115 27.81 -19.13 5.90
CA TYR A 115 27.06 -19.78 4.81
C TYR A 115 25.55 -19.53 4.76
N ASP A 116 25.02 -18.74 5.68
CA ASP A 116 23.66 -18.22 5.63
C ASP A 116 23.66 -16.84 4.97
N THR A 117 22.76 -16.65 4.01
CA THR A 117 22.57 -15.38 3.31
C THR A 117 21.11 -14.96 3.40
N VAL A 118 20.89 -13.72 3.85
CA VAL A 118 19.60 -13.04 3.85
C VAL A 118 19.66 -11.93 2.81
N ILE A 119 18.76 -12.00 1.83
CA ILE A 119 18.53 -10.93 0.86
C ILE A 119 17.26 -10.22 1.27
N SER A 120 17.36 -8.94 1.60
CA SER A 120 16.23 -8.11 2.00
C SER A 120 15.88 -7.15 0.87
N TYR A 121 14.60 -7.03 0.57
CA TYR A 121 14.03 -6.05 -0.36
C TYR A 121 13.09 -5.12 0.41
N GLU A 122 13.36 -3.82 0.36
CA GLU A 122 12.71 -2.83 1.24
C GLU A 122 12.03 -1.72 0.45
N GLY A 123 10.92 -1.21 0.98
CA GLY A 123 10.20 -0.09 0.38
C GLY A 123 9.06 0.43 1.25
N VAL A 124 8.39 1.46 0.77
CA VAL A 124 7.20 2.04 1.40
C VAL A 124 6.06 2.00 0.40
N ILE A 125 4.86 1.64 0.88
CA ILE A 125 3.62 1.67 0.09
C ILE A 125 2.59 2.59 0.71
N ILE A 126 1.68 3.09 -0.13
CA ILE A 126 0.41 3.69 0.31
C ILE A 126 -0.71 2.71 -0.03
N THR A 127 -1.48 2.33 0.99
CA THR A 127 -2.64 1.44 0.87
C THR A 127 -3.90 2.24 0.53
N PRO A 128 -4.90 1.64 -0.14
CA PRO A 128 -5.01 0.21 -0.48
C PRO A 128 -4.22 -0.19 -1.73
N LEU A 129 -3.91 -1.50 -1.83
CA LEU A 129 -3.50 -2.10 -3.09
C LEU A 129 -4.74 -2.26 -3.98
N ASN A 130 -4.70 -1.67 -5.17
CA ASN A 130 -5.78 -1.74 -6.14
C ASN A 130 -5.63 -2.99 -7.01
N ILE A 131 -6.54 -3.96 -6.85
CA ILE A 131 -6.61 -5.14 -7.72
C ILE A 131 -7.40 -4.73 -8.97
N LEU A 132 -6.69 -4.45 -10.07
CA LEU A 132 -7.29 -4.00 -11.33
C LEU A 132 -7.92 -5.16 -12.12
N LYS A 133 -7.30 -6.34 -12.06
CA LYS A 133 -7.80 -7.58 -12.70
C LYS A 133 -7.63 -8.76 -11.77
N ASN A 134 -8.60 -9.66 -11.80
CA ASN A 134 -8.55 -10.96 -11.12
C ASN A 134 -9.45 -11.95 -11.90
N ASN A 135 -8.92 -12.49 -12.98
CA ASN A 135 -9.66 -13.36 -13.89
C ASN A 135 -9.28 -14.82 -13.65
N TYR A 136 -10.28 -15.67 -13.53
CA TYR A 136 -10.06 -17.12 -13.46
C TYR A 136 -9.92 -17.69 -14.88
N ASN A 137 -8.87 -18.49 -15.09
CA ASN A 137 -8.66 -19.27 -16.30
C ASN A 137 -8.93 -20.75 -15.98
N GLU A 138 -10.02 -21.27 -16.53
CA GLU A 138 -10.45 -22.66 -16.35
C GLU A 138 -9.49 -23.67 -16.97
N GLU A 139 -8.93 -23.37 -18.15
CA GLU A 139 -8.04 -24.29 -18.87
C GLU A 139 -6.76 -24.58 -18.09
N GLN A 140 -6.26 -23.58 -17.37
CA GLN A 140 -5.01 -23.66 -16.61
C GLN A 140 -5.22 -23.77 -15.10
N ASN A 141 -6.48 -23.80 -14.65
CA ASN A 141 -6.88 -23.82 -13.25
C ASN A 141 -6.11 -22.77 -12.41
N ASN A 142 -6.07 -21.52 -12.89
CA ASN A 142 -5.30 -20.44 -12.27
C ASN A 142 -6.05 -19.10 -12.31
N PHE A 143 -5.65 -18.18 -11.43
CA PHE A 143 -6.10 -16.79 -11.46
C PHE A 143 -4.97 -15.92 -12.01
N ILE A 144 -5.29 -15.13 -13.03
CA ILE A 144 -4.41 -14.09 -13.56
C ILE A 144 -4.84 -12.77 -12.91
N TYR A 145 -3.89 -12.08 -12.29
CA TYR A 145 -4.16 -10.84 -11.59
C TYR A 145 -3.26 -9.69 -12.07
N GLU A 146 -3.77 -8.49 -11.89
CA GLU A 146 -3.06 -7.22 -12.07
C GLU A 146 -3.32 -6.36 -10.83
N VAL A 147 -2.25 -5.92 -10.18
CA VAL A 147 -2.30 -5.12 -8.95
C VAL A 147 -1.50 -3.85 -9.14
N GLN A 148 -2.02 -2.74 -8.64
CA GLN A 148 -1.41 -1.43 -8.65
C GLN A 148 -1.30 -0.89 -7.22
N VAL A 149 -0.18 -0.23 -6.91
CA VAL A 149 0.04 0.43 -5.62
C VAL A 149 0.96 1.63 -5.82
N GLU A 150 0.84 2.62 -4.93
CA GLU A 150 1.85 3.66 -4.81
C GLU A 150 3.02 3.14 -4.00
N PHE A 151 4.22 3.24 -4.56
CA PHE A 151 5.44 2.66 -4.01
C PHE A 151 6.62 3.61 -4.14
N THR A 152 7.51 3.59 -3.15
CA THR A 152 8.84 4.18 -3.26
C THR A 152 9.89 3.28 -2.61
N PRO A 153 11.07 3.10 -3.22
CA PRO A 153 12.19 2.43 -2.57
C PRO A 153 12.70 3.28 -1.40
N ILE A 154 12.96 2.65 -0.26
CA ILE A 154 13.52 3.35 0.91
C ILE A 154 14.97 2.93 1.15
N ALA A 155 15.79 3.91 1.48
CA ALA A 155 17.10 3.70 2.06
C ALA A 155 17.04 3.92 3.59
N PHE A 156 16.93 2.81 4.32
CA PHE A 156 17.28 2.66 5.74
C PHE A 156 16.30 3.19 6.82
N PRO A 157 15.22 2.45 7.14
CA PRO A 157 14.37 2.73 8.31
C PRO A 157 15.12 2.56 9.64
N ASP A 158 15.91 1.49 9.78
CA ASP A 158 16.58 1.09 11.03
C ASP A 158 17.60 2.11 11.54
N GLN A 159 18.18 2.91 10.62
CA GLN A 159 19.17 3.93 10.98
C GLN A 159 18.54 5.31 11.15
N TRP A 160 17.28 5.52 10.78
CA TRP A 160 16.71 6.86 10.79
C TRP A 160 16.53 7.45 12.17
N GLU A 161 16.16 6.67 13.17
CA GLU A 161 16.11 7.18 14.55
C GLU A 161 17.50 7.64 15.00
N THR A 162 18.52 6.84 14.67
CA THR A 162 19.93 7.18 14.95
C THR A 162 20.41 8.40 14.14
N LEU A 163 20.05 8.49 12.86
CA LEU A 163 20.42 9.60 11.96
C LEU A 163 19.69 10.89 12.34
N ASN A 164 18.41 10.80 12.71
CA ASN A 164 17.59 11.90 13.21
C ASN A 164 18.13 12.39 14.56
N MET A 165 18.48 11.49 15.47
CA MET A 165 19.13 11.86 16.73
C MET A 165 20.48 12.55 16.48
N LYS A 166 21.32 12.02 15.57
CA LYS A 166 22.57 12.68 15.16
C LYS A 166 22.34 14.05 14.54
N HIS A 167 21.28 14.21 13.73
CA HIS A 167 20.91 15.50 13.14
C HIS A 167 20.49 16.51 14.20
N LYS A 168 19.59 16.14 15.11
CA LYS A 168 19.15 16.98 16.23
C LYS A 168 20.31 17.42 17.12
N ILE A 169 21.24 16.52 17.41
CA ILE A 169 22.46 16.86 18.17
C ILE A 169 23.29 17.89 17.41
N LYS A 170 23.54 17.69 16.11
CA LYS A 170 24.28 18.67 15.28
C LYS A 170 23.61 20.04 15.26
N GLU A 171 22.28 20.08 15.15
CA GLU A 171 21.50 21.31 15.14
C GLU A 171 21.59 22.06 16.49
N ILE A 172 21.50 21.34 17.61
CA ILE A 172 21.70 21.90 18.95
C ILE A 172 23.11 22.49 19.09
N PHE A 173 24.14 21.76 18.68
CA PHE A 173 25.52 22.27 18.70
C PHE A 173 25.69 23.50 17.82
N TYR A 174 25.14 23.48 16.60
CA TYR A 174 25.21 24.61 15.68
C TYR A 174 24.53 25.85 16.26
N ASN A 175 23.33 25.71 16.81
CA ASN A 175 22.59 26.79 17.47
C ASN A 175 23.32 27.30 18.72
N PHE A 176 23.93 26.42 19.52
CA PHE A 176 24.76 26.82 20.66
C PHE A 176 25.94 27.68 20.22
N PHE A 177 26.68 27.28 19.18
CA PHE A 177 27.81 28.09 18.67
C PHE A 177 27.37 29.41 18.02
N GLN A 178 26.16 29.49 17.47
CA GLN A 178 25.61 30.76 16.96
C GLN A 178 25.31 31.77 18.06
N LEU A 179 25.01 31.34 19.30
CA LEU A 179 24.77 32.24 20.43
C LEU A 179 26.03 32.93 20.96
N PHE A 180 27.22 32.43 20.61
CA PHE A 180 28.52 33.01 20.99
C PHE A 180 29.17 33.82 19.86
N LYS A 181 28.40 34.15 18.83
CA LYS A 181 28.81 34.99 17.71
C LYS A 181 28.05 36.31 17.74
#